data_AF-A0A966SGG4-F1
#
_entry.id   AF-A0A966SGG4-F1
#
_cell.length_a   1.000
_cell.length_b   1.000
_cell.length_c   1.000
_cell.angle_alpha   90.00
_cell.angle_beta   90.00
_cell.angle_gamma   90.00
#
_symmetry.space_group_name_H-M   'P 1'
#
loop_
_entity.id
_entity.type
_entity.pdbx_description
1 polymer ?
#
loop_
_entity_poly.entity_id
_entity_poly.type
_entity_poly.pdbx_seq_one_letter_code
_entity_poly.pdbx_strand_id
1 'polypeptide(L)'
;MSGQVVMNTNTYSRRSFLRAAGITLALPALESLRPNARAAAAGPVRRLVACCTTLGIHAENLFPKQVGREFELTPYLEPLQEIRGDFTVFSGVSHPEVDGGHSSEASFLSAAPHPGASSFRNTISLDQFILEKLPPATRFGCLALNTGNGGTGLSVSRSGVKVPTDYRPSEVFKKLFVNGTAKEVAQQTERLRDG
;
A
#
# COMPACT_ATOMS: atom_id res chain seq x y z
N MET A 1 -33.80 -20.35 72.40
CA MET A 1 -33.66 -18.89 72.26
C MET A 1 -32.41 -18.60 71.43
N SER A 2 -32.61 -17.89 70.33
CA SER A 2 -31.70 -17.43 69.26
C SER A 2 -30.18 -17.57 69.41
N GLY A 3 -29.58 -18.27 68.45
CA GLY A 3 -28.17 -18.07 68.07
C GLY A 3 -28.03 -16.82 67.19
N GLN A 4 -27.14 -15.91 67.57
CA GLN A 4 -26.83 -14.72 66.79
C GLN A 4 -25.88 -15.07 65.63
N VAL A 5 -26.31 -14.76 64.41
CA VAL A 5 -25.44 -14.77 63.22
C VAL A 5 -24.67 -13.45 63.19
N VAL A 6 -23.36 -13.50 63.40
CA VAL A 6 -22.47 -12.35 63.23
C VAL A 6 -22.25 -12.14 61.72
N MET A 7 -22.98 -11.19 61.14
CA MET A 7 -22.71 -10.69 59.78
C MET A 7 -21.45 -9.82 59.83
N ASN A 8 -20.32 -10.37 59.40
CA ASN A 8 -19.09 -9.61 59.25
C ASN A 8 -19.22 -8.70 58.02
N THR A 9 -19.71 -7.48 58.20
CA THR A 9 -19.73 -6.48 57.13
C THR A 9 -18.29 -6.06 56.85
N ASN A 10 -17.73 -6.51 55.73
CA ASN A 10 -16.42 -6.08 55.25
C ASN A 10 -16.45 -4.59 54.89
N THR A 11 -16.26 -3.72 55.88
CA THR A 11 -16.26 -2.27 55.68
C THR A 11 -14.93 -1.86 55.06
N TYR A 12 -14.91 -1.67 53.75
CA TYR A 12 -13.78 -1.02 53.10
C TYR A 12 -13.56 0.37 53.74
N SER A 13 -12.41 0.57 54.37
CA SER A 13 -12.13 1.81 55.08
C SER A 13 -11.96 2.98 54.09
N ARG A 14 -12.44 4.18 54.45
CA ARG A 14 -12.18 5.42 53.69
C ARG A 14 -10.69 5.63 53.39
N ARG A 15 -9.81 5.18 54.30
CA ARG A 15 -8.36 5.20 54.12
C ARG A 15 -7.90 4.26 53.00
N SER A 16 -8.50 3.08 52.88
CA SER A 16 -8.23 2.15 51.77
C SER A 16 -8.69 2.73 50.44
N PHE A 17 -9.86 3.38 50.42
CA PHE A 17 -10.38 4.06 49.24
C PHE A 17 -9.47 5.22 48.78
N LEU A 18 -9.05 6.09 49.70
CA LEU A 18 -8.16 7.22 49.37
C LEU A 18 -6.75 6.77 48.96
N ARG A 19 -6.24 5.67 49.52
CA ARG A 19 -4.96 5.07 49.08
C ARG A 19 -5.07 4.51 47.66
N ALA A 20 -6.15 3.80 47.34
CA ALA A 20 -6.37 3.29 45.99
C ALA A 20 -6.52 4.43 44.97
N ALA A 21 -7.27 5.48 45.31
CA ALA A 21 -7.43 6.67 44.46
C ALA A 21 -6.10 7.42 44.22
N GLY A 22 -5.27 7.57 45.26
CA GLY A 22 -3.94 8.15 45.11
C GLY A 22 -3.03 7.34 44.19
N ILE A 23 -3.09 6.00 44.26
CA ILE A 23 -2.32 5.11 43.37
C ILE A 23 -2.77 5.27 41.91
N THR A 24 -4.07 5.42 41.64
CA THR A 24 -4.57 5.63 40.27
C THR A 24 -4.17 6.97 39.66
N LEU A 25 -3.89 7.99 40.48
CA LEU A 25 -3.40 9.29 40.02
C LEU A 25 -1.87 9.32 39.84
N ALA A 26 -1.14 8.50 40.59
CA ALA A 26 0.31 8.38 40.52
C ALA A 26 0.80 7.38 39.45
N LEU A 27 -0.07 6.46 39.02
CA LEU A 27 0.20 5.59 37.89
C LEU A 27 0.17 6.42 36.60
N PRO A 28 1.27 6.42 35.81
CA PRO A 28 1.21 6.89 34.43
C PRO A 28 0.03 6.16 33.77
N ALA A 29 -0.82 6.89 33.05
CA ALA A 29 -1.81 6.26 32.21
C ALA A 29 -1.06 5.19 31.40
N LEU A 30 -1.48 3.93 31.52
CA LEU A 30 -0.84 2.80 30.86
C LEU A 30 -0.93 2.99 29.34
N GLU A 31 -0.07 3.84 28.78
CA GLU A 31 -0.11 4.17 27.36
C GLU A 31 0.26 2.97 26.50
N SER A 32 0.89 1.96 27.11
CA SER A 32 1.11 0.64 26.53
C SER A 32 -0.18 -0.18 26.35
N LEU A 33 -1.24 0.12 27.11
CA LEU A 33 -2.56 -0.50 26.99
C LEU A 33 -3.52 0.34 26.15
N ARG A 34 -3.14 1.56 25.75
CA ARG A 34 -3.93 2.32 24.80
C ARG A 34 -3.83 1.62 23.44
N PRO A 35 -4.95 1.12 22.86
CA PRO A 35 -4.92 0.77 21.45
C PRO A 35 -4.45 2.01 20.69
N ASN A 36 -3.46 1.86 19.83
CA ASN A 36 -2.87 2.97 19.06
C ASN A 36 -4.00 3.81 18.45
N ALA A 37 -4.32 4.97 19.06
CA ALA A 37 -5.46 5.79 18.63
C ALA A 37 -5.28 6.32 17.19
N ARG A 38 -4.03 6.34 16.69
CA ARG A 38 -3.71 6.57 15.27
C ARG A 38 -4.29 5.52 14.32
N ALA A 39 -4.50 4.28 14.77
CA ALA A 39 -5.08 3.23 13.94
C ALA A 39 -6.61 3.38 13.78
N ALA A 40 -7.29 4.02 14.74
CA ALA A 40 -8.75 4.13 14.74
C ALA A 40 -9.29 5.38 13.99
N ALA A 41 -8.44 6.38 13.72
CA ALA A 41 -8.87 7.66 13.13
C ALA A 41 -8.69 7.76 11.61
N ALA A 42 -8.02 6.81 10.96
CA ALA A 42 -7.77 6.86 9.53
C ALA A 42 -8.88 6.14 8.76
N GLY A 43 -9.62 6.87 7.92
CA GLY A 43 -10.51 6.26 6.92
C GLY A 43 -9.74 5.32 5.97
N PRO A 44 -10.44 4.64 5.03
CA PRO A 44 -9.80 3.67 4.16
C PRO A 44 -8.62 4.28 3.39
N VAL A 45 -7.46 3.64 3.49
CA VAL A 45 -6.24 4.06 2.80
C VAL A 45 -6.42 3.86 1.30
N ARG A 46 -6.44 4.96 0.55
CA ARG A 46 -6.45 4.92 -0.91
C ARG A 46 -5.04 4.64 -1.44
N ARG A 47 -4.94 3.81 -2.47
CA ARG A 47 -3.67 3.41 -3.10
C ARG A 47 -3.78 3.54 -4.62
N LEU A 48 -2.68 3.93 -5.25
CA LEU A 48 -2.50 3.80 -6.70
C LEU A 48 -1.68 2.55 -6.97
N VAL A 49 -2.12 1.74 -7.93
CA VAL A 49 -1.32 0.65 -8.51
C VAL A 49 -1.21 0.95 -9.99
N ALA A 50 0.03 1.07 -10.46
CA ALA A 50 0.35 1.22 -11.87
C ALA A 50 1.04 -0.06 -12.34
N CYS A 51 0.47 -0.71 -13.35
CA CYS A 51 1.05 -1.88 -14.00
C CYS A 51 1.20 -1.59 -15.48
N CYS A 52 2.37 -1.89 -16.03
CA CYS A 52 2.63 -1.80 -17.46
C CYS A 52 2.88 -3.22 -17.97
N THR A 53 2.07 -3.65 -18.94
CA THR A 53 2.35 -4.85 -19.73
C THR A 53 3.37 -4.45 -20.80
N THR A 54 4.62 -4.90 -20.65
CA THR A 54 5.70 -4.58 -21.60
C THR A 54 5.29 -4.98 -23.02
N LEU A 55 5.63 -4.15 -24.00
CA LEU A 55 5.22 -4.30 -25.41
C LEU A 55 3.70 -4.24 -25.70
N GLY A 56 2.87 -4.08 -24.67
CA GLY A 56 1.42 -4.03 -24.79
C GLY A 56 0.77 -5.40 -24.88
N ILE A 57 -0.54 -5.39 -25.14
CA ILE A 57 -1.37 -6.58 -25.33
C ILE A 57 -2.27 -6.40 -26.55
N HIS A 58 -2.87 -7.49 -27.03
CA HIS A 58 -3.77 -7.44 -28.18
C HIS A 58 -5.04 -6.64 -27.84
N ALA A 59 -5.19 -5.46 -28.43
CA ALA A 59 -6.20 -4.47 -28.05
C ALA A 59 -7.64 -4.97 -28.19
N GLU A 60 -7.94 -5.78 -29.21
CA GLU A 60 -9.29 -6.32 -29.46
C GLU A 60 -9.77 -7.25 -28.32
N ASN A 61 -8.85 -7.82 -27.55
CA ASN A 61 -9.16 -8.67 -26.40
C ASN A 61 -9.27 -7.89 -25.08
N LEU A 62 -8.87 -6.61 -25.06
CA LEU A 62 -8.95 -5.73 -23.88
C LEU A 62 -10.12 -4.76 -23.93
N PHE A 63 -10.32 -4.09 -25.08
CA PHE A 63 -11.25 -2.96 -25.14
C PHE A 63 -12.66 -3.40 -25.56
N PRO A 64 -13.68 -3.12 -24.72
CA PRO A 64 -15.07 -3.37 -25.11
C PRO A 64 -15.47 -2.55 -26.34
N LYS A 65 -16.36 -3.12 -27.17
CA LYS A 65 -16.89 -2.44 -28.37
C LYS A 65 -17.96 -1.39 -28.04
N GLN A 66 -18.59 -1.49 -26.87
CA GLN A 66 -19.70 -0.66 -26.45
C GLN A 66 -19.28 0.23 -25.27
N VAL A 67 -19.84 1.43 -25.20
CA VAL A 67 -19.64 2.35 -24.08
C VAL A 67 -20.72 2.17 -23.02
N GLY A 68 -20.45 2.64 -21.80
CA GLY A 68 -21.40 2.67 -20.70
C GLY A 68 -21.11 1.63 -19.63
N ARG A 69 -21.92 1.65 -18.56
CA ARG A 69 -21.69 0.80 -17.39
C ARG A 69 -21.83 -0.69 -17.69
N GLU A 70 -22.69 -1.05 -18.64
CA GLU A 70 -23.08 -2.44 -18.95
C GLU A 70 -22.37 -3.00 -20.20
N PHE A 71 -21.14 -2.53 -20.51
CA PHE A 71 -20.37 -3.13 -21.61
C PHE A 71 -20.11 -4.62 -21.36
N GLU A 72 -20.11 -5.40 -22.44
CA GLU A 72 -19.75 -6.82 -22.45
C GLU A 72 -18.25 -7.00 -22.14
N LEU A 73 -17.95 -7.94 -21.24
CA LEU A 73 -16.57 -8.26 -20.88
C LEU A 73 -15.85 -8.87 -22.07
N THR A 74 -14.64 -8.39 -22.34
CA THR A 74 -13.73 -8.98 -23.33
C THR A 74 -12.92 -10.11 -22.68
N PRO A 75 -12.23 -10.96 -23.46
CA PRO A 75 -11.49 -12.11 -22.92
C PRO A 75 -10.49 -11.78 -21.79
N TYR A 76 -9.82 -10.63 -21.85
CA TYR A 76 -8.89 -10.22 -20.77
C TYR A 76 -9.57 -9.66 -19.52
N LEU A 77 -10.86 -9.36 -19.60
CA LEU A 77 -11.66 -8.84 -18.49
C LEU A 77 -12.59 -9.90 -17.88
N GLU A 78 -12.81 -11.03 -18.54
CA GLU A 78 -13.57 -12.16 -18.00
C GLU A 78 -13.13 -12.58 -16.59
N PRO A 79 -11.81 -12.67 -16.27
CA PRO A 79 -11.37 -13.03 -14.92
C PRO A 79 -11.76 -12.01 -13.85
N LEU A 80 -12.16 -10.79 -14.24
CA LEU A 80 -12.55 -9.71 -13.34
C LEU A 80 -14.09 -9.61 -13.17
N GLN A 81 -14.86 -10.58 -13.68
CA GLN A 81 -16.32 -10.55 -13.64
C GLN A 81 -16.91 -10.34 -12.23
N GLU A 82 -16.27 -10.89 -11.19
CA GLU A 82 -16.73 -10.77 -9.80
C GLU A 82 -16.70 -9.33 -9.28
N ILE A 83 -15.84 -8.49 -9.85
CA ILE A 83 -15.67 -7.08 -9.50
C ILE A 83 -16.14 -6.15 -10.62
N ARG A 84 -17.05 -6.60 -11.50
CA ARG A 84 -17.51 -5.84 -12.67
C ARG A 84 -17.97 -4.42 -12.37
N GLY A 85 -18.58 -4.21 -11.19
CA GLY A 85 -19.08 -2.92 -10.74
C GLY A 85 -18.01 -1.95 -10.23
N ASP A 86 -16.77 -2.42 -10.06
CA ASP A 86 -15.68 -1.71 -9.37
C ASP A 86 -14.53 -1.31 -10.30
N PHE A 87 -14.67 -1.50 -11.62
CA PHE A 87 -13.69 -1.00 -12.59
C PHE A 87 -14.34 -0.35 -13.81
N THR A 88 -13.53 0.45 -14.51
CA THR A 88 -13.90 1.11 -15.76
C THR A 88 -12.73 0.99 -16.71
N VAL A 89 -13.03 0.69 -17.97
CA VAL A 89 -12.05 0.59 -19.05
C VAL A 89 -12.10 1.87 -19.86
N PHE A 90 -10.95 2.51 -20.04
CA PHE A 90 -10.80 3.68 -20.90
C PHE A 90 -10.08 3.26 -22.18
N SER A 91 -10.75 3.45 -23.31
CA SER A 91 -10.19 3.24 -24.66
C SER A 91 -9.96 4.58 -25.37
N GLY A 92 -9.19 4.57 -26.45
CA GLY A 92 -8.91 5.79 -27.23
C GLY A 92 -8.02 6.82 -26.52
N VAL A 93 -7.32 6.39 -25.47
CA VAL A 93 -6.35 7.22 -24.74
C VAL A 93 -4.93 6.85 -25.15
N SER A 94 -4.10 7.87 -25.37
CA SER A 94 -2.68 7.72 -25.68
C SER A 94 -1.94 8.97 -25.22
N HIS A 95 -0.65 8.82 -24.89
CA HIS A 95 0.20 9.96 -24.62
C HIS A 95 0.60 10.63 -25.95
N PRO A 96 0.32 11.92 -26.15
CA PRO A 96 0.78 12.64 -27.33
C PRO A 96 2.32 12.56 -27.45
N GLU A 97 2.82 12.40 -28.67
CA GLU A 97 4.26 12.40 -28.98
C GLU A 97 5.08 11.29 -28.31
N VAL A 98 4.44 10.33 -27.62
CA VAL A 98 5.10 9.12 -27.14
C VAL A 98 5.12 8.08 -28.25
N ASP A 99 6.17 8.16 -29.06
CA ASP A 99 6.45 7.28 -30.19
C ASP A 99 7.54 6.24 -29.86
N GLY A 100 8.13 5.62 -30.89
CA GLY A 100 9.33 4.79 -30.71
C GLY A 100 9.09 3.33 -30.31
N GLY A 101 7.85 2.82 -30.42
CA GLY A 101 7.54 1.40 -30.24
C GLY A 101 7.98 0.89 -28.86
N HIS A 102 8.99 0.03 -28.79
CA HIS A 102 9.50 -0.50 -27.52
C HIS A 102 9.97 0.60 -26.56
N SER A 103 10.54 1.70 -27.07
CA SER A 103 11.02 2.79 -26.22
C SER A 103 9.90 3.52 -25.50
N SER A 104 8.65 3.44 -25.99
CA SER A 104 7.48 4.10 -25.38
C SER A 104 7.26 3.73 -23.90
N GLU A 105 7.70 2.54 -23.48
CA GLU A 105 7.60 2.07 -22.10
C GLU A 105 8.31 3.02 -21.12
N ALA A 106 9.39 3.68 -21.55
CA ALA A 106 10.12 4.63 -20.72
C ALA A 106 9.26 5.81 -20.27
N SER A 107 8.19 6.12 -21.02
CA SER A 107 7.30 7.26 -20.80
C SER A 107 5.92 6.89 -20.26
N PHE A 108 5.67 5.62 -19.92
CA PHE A 108 4.33 5.13 -19.54
C PHE A 108 3.67 5.96 -18.42
N LEU A 109 4.42 6.33 -17.37
CA LEU A 109 3.92 7.12 -16.25
C LEU A 109 4.27 8.62 -16.32
N SER A 110 5.12 9.06 -17.25
CA SER A 110 5.58 10.46 -17.32
C SER A 110 5.05 11.22 -18.54
N ALA A 111 4.54 10.50 -19.55
CA ALA A 111 4.15 11.04 -20.85
C ALA A 111 5.28 11.84 -21.55
N ALA A 112 6.55 11.58 -21.22
CA ALA A 112 7.67 12.27 -21.83
C ALA A 112 7.75 11.96 -23.34
N PRO A 113 7.80 12.99 -24.21
CA PRO A 113 7.73 12.79 -25.65
C PRO A 113 9.01 12.17 -26.21
N HIS A 114 8.89 11.53 -27.37
CA HIS A 114 9.98 10.98 -28.18
C HIS A 114 10.99 10.10 -27.42
N PRO A 115 10.55 9.03 -26.73
CA PRO A 115 11.45 8.17 -25.96
C PRO A 115 12.45 7.37 -26.80
N GLY A 116 12.25 7.29 -28.12
CA GLY A 116 13.23 6.73 -29.06
C GLY A 116 14.35 7.69 -29.47
N ALA A 117 14.24 8.98 -29.17
CA ALA A 117 15.22 9.98 -29.60
C ALA A 117 16.52 9.90 -28.78
N SER A 118 17.67 10.12 -29.42
CA SER A 118 18.97 10.20 -28.72
C SER A 118 19.04 11.35 -27.71
N SER A 119 18.25 12.40 -27.93
CA SER A 119 18.11 13.55 -27.03
C SER A 119 17.08 13.34 -25.92
N PHE A 120 16.45 12.16 -25.83
CA PHE A 120 15.36 11.91 -24.89
C PHE A 120 15.74 12.30 -23.46
N ARG A 121 14.82 13.00 -22.81
CA ARG A 121 14.88 13.36 -21.40
C ARG A 121 13.53 13.04 -20.80
N ASN A 122 13.55 12.26 -19.72
CA ASN A 122 12.34 11.93 -19.00
C ASN A 122 11.99 13.02 -17.99
N THR A 123 10.77 12.98 -17.46
CA THR A 123 10.25 13.91 -16.46
C THR A 123 9.61 13.14 -15.31
N ILE A 124 9.09 13.87 -14.32
CA ILE A 124 8.41 13.29 -13.17
C ILE A 124 7.32 12.31 -13.62
N SER A 125 7.31 11.11 -13.04
CA SER A 125 6.24 10.15 -13.26
C SER A 125 5.03 10.42 -12.35
N LEU A 126 3.84 9.99 -12.75
CA LEU A 126 2.59 10.23 -12.06
C LEU A 126 2.62 9.77 -10.59
N ASP A 127 3.20 8.62 -10.30
CA ASP A 127 3.38 8.10 -8.95
C ASP A 127 4.28 9.02 -8.10
N GLN A 128 5.40 9.50 -8.65
CA GLN A 128 6.28 10.43 -7.94
C GLN A 128 5.63 11.81 -7.74
N PHE A 129 4.86 12.28 -8.72
CA PHE A 129 4.08 13.51 -8.59
C PHE A 129 3.02 13.39 -7.49
N ILE A 130 2.33 12.25 -7.40
CA ILE A 130 1.34 11.99 -6.35
C ILE A 130 2.00 12.02 -4.96
N LEU A 131 3.19 11.44 -4.79
CA LEU A 131 3.92 11.48 -3.51
C LEU A 131 4.26 12.89 -3.05
N GLU A 132 4.60 13.78 -3.97
CA GLU A 132 4.88 15.18 -3.64
C GLU A 132 3.61 15.95 -3.22
N LYS A 133 2.44 15.54 -3.72
CA LYS A 133 1.16 16.21 -3.45
C LYS A 133 0.40 15.63 -2.27
N LEU A 134 0.54 14.34 -2.02
CA LEU A 134 -0.21 13.61 -1.00
C LEU A 134 0.79 12.95 -0.04
N PRO A 135 0.87 13.42 1.23
CA PRO A 135 1.66 12.74 2.25
C PRO A 135 1.25 11.26 2.35
N PRO A 136 2.21 10.34 2.43
CA PRO A 136 1.89 8.92 2.45
C PRO A 136 1.18 8.54 3.74
N ALA A 137 0.02 7.89 3.60
CA ALA A 137 -0.75 7.34 4.72
C ALA A 137 -0.20 5.99 5.23
N THR A 138 0.83 5.46 4.58
CA THR A 138 1.46 4.17 4.86
C THR A 138 2.96 4.32 5.11
N ARG A 139 3.56 3.33 5.79
CA ARG A 139 5.01 3.28 6.09
C ARG A 139 5.88 3.53 4.85
N PHE A 140 5.49 2.95 3.72
CA PHE A 140 6.12 3.19 2.43
C PHE A 140 5.19 4.07 1.61
N GLY A 141 5.69 5.21 1.14
CA GLY A 141 4.92 6.06 0.23
C GLY A 141 4.81 5.46 -1.16
N CYS A 142 5.89 4.83 -1.64
CA CYS A 142 5.94 4.20 -2.95
C CYS A 142 6.72 2.88 -2.88
N LEU A 143 6.23 1.91 -3.63
CA LEU A 143 6.94 0.66 -3.93
C LEU A 143 7.19 0.64 -5.43
N ALA A 144 8.40 1.02 -5.83
CA ALA A 144 8.81 0.90 -7.22
C ALA A 144 9.24 -0.55 -7.45
N LEU A 145 8.46 -1.28 -8.24
CA LEU A 145 8.63 -2.71 -8.49
C LEU A 145 8.94 -2.99 -9.96
N ASN A 146 9.61 -4.09 -10.23
CA ASN A 146 9.74 -4.63 -11.59
C ASN A 146 9.70 -6.17 -11.56
N THR A 147 9.50 -6.80 -12.72
CA THR A 147 9.38 -8.26 -12.87
C THR A 147 10.61 -8.92 -13.51
N GLY A 148 11.70 -8.18 -13.76
CA GLY A 148 12.86 -8.64 -14.53
C GLY A 148 14.20 -8.39 -13.84
N ASN A 149 15.12 -9.36 -13.93
CA ASN A 149 16.45 -9.23 -13.34
C ASN A 149 17.25 -8.11 -14.04
N GLY A 150 17.31 -6.94 -13.41
CA GLY A 150 18.03 -5.77 -13.96
C GLY A 150 17.19 -4.81 -14.83
N GLY A 151 15.87 -4.99 -14.91
CA GLY A 151 14.99 -4.04 -15.58
C GLY A 151 14.89 -2.71 -14.84
N THR A 152 14.76 -1.60 -15.57
CA THR A 152 14.41 -0.31 -14.96
C THR A 152 12.90 -0.22 -14.83
N GLY A 153 12.36 -0.04 -13.62
CA GLY A 153 10.92 0.09 -13.43
C GLY A 153 10.33 1.39 -14.01
N LEU A 154 9.04 1.61 -13.71
CA LEU A 154 8.24 2.67 -14.32
C LEU A 154 8.51 4.06 -13.75
N SER A 155 8.91 4.13 -12.47
CA SER A 155 9.01 5.37 -11.70
C SER A 155 10.22 6.22 -12.08
N VAL A 156 9.99 7.54 -12.21
CA VAL A 156 10.99 8.54 -12.59
C VAL A 156 10.84 9.76 -11.70
N SER A 157 11.95 10.21 -11.10
CA SER A 157 11.98 11.39 -10.24
C SER A 157 11.71 12.68 -11.03
N ARG A 158 11.52 13.79 -10.31
CA ARG A 158 11.35 15.12 -10.90
C ARG A 158 12.50 15.56 -11.82
N SER A 159 13.72 15.07 -11.58
CA SER A 159 14.88 15.36 -12.40
C SER A 159 15.03 14.42 -13.61
N GLY A 160 14.04 13.56 -13.88
CA GLY A 160 14.11 12.60 -14.98
C GLY A 160 14.94 11.35 -14.68
N VAL A 161 15.32 11.13 -13.42
CA VAL A 161 16.16 10.00 -13.00
C VAL A 161 15.29 8.82 -12.61
N LYS A 162 15.60 7.62 -13.13
CA LYS A 162 14.89 6.39 -12.77
C LYS A 162 14.99 6.11 -11.27
N VAL A 163 13.84 5.79 -10.66
CA VAL A 163 13.80 5.38 -9.25
C VAL A 163 14.25 3.92 -9.15
N PRO A 164 15.14 3.56 -8.20
CA PRO A 164 15.53 2.17 -7.97
C PRO A 164 14.33 1.29 -7.66
N THR A 165 14.31 0.10 -8.24
CA THR A 165 13.16 -0.82 -8.15
C THR A 165 13.53 -2.14 -7.51
N ASP A 166 12.65 -2.62 -6.64
CA ASP A 166 12.74 -3.96 -6.07
C ASP A 166 12.14 -4.98 -7.06
N TYR A 167 12.87 -6.05 -7.34
CA TYR A 167 12.45 -7.08 -8.31
C TYR A 167 12.37 -8.50 -7.73
N ARG A 168 12.80 -8.67 -6.47
CA ARG A 168 12.76 -9.96 -5.77
C ARG A 168 11.56 -9.97 -4.83
N PRO A 169 10.52 -10.79 -5.08
CA PRO A 169 9.34 -10.85 -4.22
C PRO A 169 9.67 -11.13 -2.75
N SER A 170 10.69 -11.95 -2.48
CA SER A 170 11.15 -12.26 -1.12
C SER A 170 11.64 -11.02 -0.37
N GLU A 171 12.39 -10.15 -1.03
CA GLU A 171 12.91 -8.91 -0.41
C GLU A 171 11.79 -7.89 -0.20
N VAL A 172 10.85 -7.79 -1.15
CA VAL A 172 9.66 -6.94 -1.02
C VAL A 172 8.79 -7.41 0.13
N PHE A 173 8.51 -8.71 0.23
CA PHE A 173 7.75 -9.29 1.33
C PHE A 173 8.43 -9.02 2.67
N LYS A 174 9.74 -9.27 2.77
CA LYS A 174 10.52 -8.98 3.97
C LYS A 174 10.43 -7.50 4.35
N LYS A 175 10.61 -6.59 3.40
CA LYS A 175 10.49 -5.14 3.61
C LYS A 175 9.10 -4.73 4.12
N LEU A 176 8.04 -5.35 3.63
CA LEU A 176 6.65 -5.02 3.99
C LEU A 176 6.23 -5.60 5.34
N PHE A 177 6.58 -6.86 5.60
CA PHE A 177 5.96 -7.64 6.68
C PHE A 177 6.94 -8.04 7.78
N VAL A 178 8.25 -8.05 7.53
CA VAL A 178 9.25 -8.45 8.51
C VAL A 178 9.81 -7.20 9.17
N ASN A 179 9.39 -6.98 10.42
CA ASN A 179 9.81 -5.86 11.25
C ASN A 179 10.18 -6.35 12.64
N GLY A 180 11.33 -5.91 13.12
CA GLY A 180 11.81 -6.22 14.46
C GLY A 180 13.33 -6.04 14.56
N THR A 181 13.86 -6.37 15.73
CA THR A 181 15.28 -6.57 15.97
C THR A 181 15.84 -7.67 15.06
N ALA A 182 17.16 -7.69 14.84
CA ALA A 182 17.80 -8.72 14.01
C ALA A 182 17.42 -10.16 14.42
N LYS A 183 17.16 -10.38 15.71
CA LYS A 183 16.70 -11.66 16.27
C LYS A 183 15.26 -12.01 15.86
N GLU A 184 14.34 -11.05 15.90
CA GLU A 184 12.94 -11.23 15.50
C GLU A 184 12.81 -11.44 13.99
N VAL A 185 13.63 -10.73 13.20
CA VAL A 185 13.75 -10.93 11.76
C VAL A 185 14.26 -12.33 11.45
N ALA A 186 15.30 -12.81 12.16
CA ALA A 186 15.82 -14.17 11.98
C ALA A 186 14.76 -15.24 12.30
N GLN A 187 14.06 -15.11 13.42
CA GLN A 187 12.98 -16.04 13.79
C GLN A 187 11.81 -16.03 12.82
N GLN A 188 11.38 -14.86 12.32
CA GLN A 188 10.32 -14.79 11.31
C GLN A 188 10.77 -15.39 9.98
N THR A 189 12.03 -15.18 9.59
CA THR A 189 12.58 -15.75 8.34
C THR A 189 12.70 -17.26 8.43
N GLU A 190 13.04 -17.81 9.60
CA GLU A 190 13.07 -19.25 9.87
C GLU A 190 11.66 -19.85 9.82
N ARG A 191 10.66 -19.24 10.48
CA ARG A 191 9.26 -19.68 10.38
C ARG A 191 8.71 -19.69 8.96
N LEU A 192 9.06 -18.68 8.15
CA LEU A 192 8.65 -18.60 6.74
C LEU A 192 9.30 -19.69 5.86
N ARG A 193 10.38 -20.33 6.31
CA ARG A 193 10.97 -21.51 5.63
C ARG A 193 10.25 -22.81 5.99
N ASP A 194 9.64 -22.86 7.17
CA ASP A 194 9.00 -24.07 7.72
C ASP A 194 7.49 -24.18 7.39
N GLY A 195 6.87 -23.10 6.88
CA GLY A 195 5.48 -23.10 6.37
C GLY A 195 4.63 -21.98 6.94
#